data_AF-I1BXA1-F1
#
_entry.id   AF-I1BXA1-F1
#
_cell.length_a   1.000
_cell.length_b   1.000
_cell.length_c   1.000
_cell.angle_alpha   90.00
_cell.angle_beta   90.00
_cell.angle_gamma   90.00
#
_symmetry.space_group_name_H-M   'P 1'
#
loop_
_entity.id
_entity.type
_entity.pdbx_description
1 polymer ?
#
loop_
_entity_poly.entity_id
_entity_poly.type
_entity_poly.pdbx_seq_one_letter_code
_entity_poly.pdbx_strand_id
1 'polypeptide(L)' 'MKSTILVLLFSLAFLKLVNATCQYFGTAPICEGECPAGWEYRFSASYSNRYADGTESLPGFGASCWKGEKVYCCDGN' A
#
# COMPACT_ATOMS: atom_id res chain seq x y z
N MET A 1 40.81 -7.33 12.37
CA MET A 1 40.16 -7.74 11.10
C MET A 1 38.92 -8.65 11.27
N LYS A 2 38.65 -9.23 12.45
CA LYS A 2 37.49 -10.12 12.68
C LYS A 2 36.21 -9.39 13.15
N SER A 3 36.33 -8.14 13.58
CA SER A 3 35.24 -7.36 14.20
C SER A 3 34.27 -6.72 13.20
N THR A 4 34.78 -6.32 12.02
CA THR A 4 33.98 -5.64 10.98
C THR A 4 32.99 -6.57 10.25
N ILE A 5 33.28 -7.87 10.17
CA ILE A 5 32.42 -8.86 9.51
C ILE A 5 31.14 -9.12 10.32
N LEU A 6 31.24 -9.12 11.66
CA LEU A 6 30.07 -9.29 12.54
C LEU A 6 29.09 -8.11 12.47
N VAL A 7 29.60 -6.88 12.33
CA VAL A 7 28.77 -5.67 12.23
C VAL A 7 27.98 -5.64 10.91
N LEU A 8 28.61 -6.08 9.81
CA LEU A 8 27.95 -6.18 8.50
C LEU A 8 26.86 -7.26 8.47
N LEU A 9 27.08 -8.40 9.12
CA LEU A 9 26.07 -9.45 9.21
C LEU A 9 24.87 -9.05 10.09
N PHE A 10 25.10 -8.23 11.12
CA PHE A 10 24.02 -7.73 11.98
C PHE A 10 23.16 -6.68 11.25
N SER A 11 23.73 -5.84 10.39
CA SER A 11 22.97 -4.84 9.62
C SER A 11 22.16 -5.44 8.45
N LEU A 12 22.65 -6.53 7.84
CA LEU A 12 21.92 -7.27 6.79
C LEU A 12 20.67 -8.00 7.33
N ALA A 13 20.64 -8.35 8.62
CA ALA A 13 19.50 -9.02 9.24
C ALA A 13 18.29 -8.11 9.50
N PHE A 14 18.47 -6.77 9.48
CA PHE A 14 17.39 -5.81 9.67
C PHE A 14 16.71 -5.38 8.36
N LEU A 15 17.27 -5.71 7.19
CA LEU A 15 16.53 -5.66 5.92
C LEU A 15 15.70 -6.93 5.75
N LYS A 16 14.84 -7.24 6.72
CA LYS A 16 13.62 -7.96 6.37
C LYS A 16 12.75 -6.97 5.61
N LEU A 17 12.97 -6.92 4.30
CA LEU A 17 12.03 -6.33 3.37
C LEU A 17 10.74 -7.11 3.55
N VAL A 18 9.82 -6.55 4.34
CA VAL A 18 8.47 -7.09 4.52
C VAL A 18 7.88 -7.09 3.12
N ASN A 19 7.73 -8.28 2.53
CA ASN A 19 7.27 -8.44 1.17
C ASN A 19 5.74 -8.33 1.17
N ALA A 20 5.24 -7.19 1.64
CA ALA A 20 3.83 -6.92 1.81
C ALA A 20 3.18 -6.87 0.42
N THR A 21 2.17 -7.72 0.23
CA THR A 21 1.31 -7.68 -0.94
C THR A 21 0.31 -6.54 -0.75
N CYS A 22 0.32 -5.59 -1.67
CA CYS A 22 -0.58 -4.45 -1.62
C CYS A 22 -1.57 -4.46 -2.77
N GLN A 23 -2.82 -4.11 -2.50
CA GLN A 23 -3.86 -4.03 -3.52
C GLN A 23 -4.96 -3.04 -3.14
N TYR A 24 -5.79 -2.73 -4.13
CA TYR A 24 -6.94 -1.86 -3.96
C TYR A 24 -8.20 -2.62 -3.56
N PHE A 25 -8.93 -2.05 -2.61
CA PHE A 25 -10.24 -2.52 -2.18
C PHE A 25 -11.33 -1.49 -2.48
N GLY A 26 -12.55 -1.98 -2.68
CA GLY A 26 -13.70 -1.21 -3.18
C GLY A 26 -13.90 -1.45 -4.67
N THR A 27 -15.12 -1.82 -5.08
CA THR A 27 -15.44 -2.20 -6.47
C THR A 27 -16.11 -1.03 -7.19
N ALA A 28 -15.77 -0.77 -8.45
CA ALA A 28 -16.48 0.24 -9.23
C ALA A 28 -17.86 -0.29 -9.69
N PRO A 29 -18.89 0.53 -9.92
CA PRO A 29 -18.88 2.00 -9.96
C PRO A 29 -19.17 2.70 -8.61
N ILE A 30 -19.73 1.99 -7.62
CA ILE A 30 -19.90 2.52 -6.26
C ILE A 30 -18.79 1.95 -5.39
N CYS A 31 -17.75 2.75 -5.14
CA CYS A 31 -16.57 2.29 -4.43
C CYS A 31 -16.74 2.48 -2.91
N GLU A 32 -16.78 1.38 -2.19
CA GLU A 32 -16.82 1.34 -0.72
C GLU A 32 -15.54 0.64 -0.23
N GLY A 33 -14.41 1.33 -0.36
CA GLY A 33 -13.11 0.79 0.00
C GLY A 33 -12.94 0.67 1.51
N GLU A 34 -12.76 -0.55 2.00
CA GLU A 34 -12.33 -0.85 3.36
C GLU A 34 -11.20 -1.89 3.34
N CYS A 35 -10.21 -1.73 4.22
CA CYS A 35 -9.16 -2.72 4.37
C CYS A 35 -9.70 -3.92 5.15
N PRO A 36 -9.56 -5.16 4.64
CA PRO A 36 -9.96 -6.34 5.39
C PRO A 36 -9.07 -6.56 6.63
N ALA A 37 -9.55 -7.39 7.57
CA ALA A 37 -8.79 -7.71 8.77
C ALA A 37 -7.41 -8.30 8.42
N GLY A 38 -6.36 -7.79 9.09
CA GLY A 38 -4.97 -8.18 8.83
C GLY A 38 -4.28 -7.38 7.71
N TRP A 39 -4.98 -6.41 7.12
CA TRP A 39 -4.42 -5.49 6.14
C TRP A 39 -4.28 -4.08 6.72
N GLU A 40 -3.20 -3.42 6.39
CA GLU A 40 -2.91 -2.04 6.79
C GLU A 40 -3.35 -1.06 5.70
N TYR A 41 -4.07 -0.02 6.11
CA TYR A 41 -4.38 1.12 5.25
C TYR A 41 -3.11 1.91 4.90
N ARG A 42 -2.95 2.25 3.63
CA ARG A 42 -1.91 3.18 3.16
C ARG A 42 -2.50 4.52 2.74
N PHE A 43 -3.44 4.50 1.80
CA PHE A 43 -4.09 5.69 1.26
C PHE A 43 -5.41 5.37 0.54
N SER A 44 -6.19 6.39 0.18
CA SER A 44 -7.42 6.27 -0.61
C SER A 44 -7.40 7.18 -1.85
N ALA A 45 -8.21 6.86 -2.85
CA ALA A 45 -8.55 7.80 -3.92
C ALA A 45 -9.97 7.61 -4.39
N SER A 46 -10.51 8.70 -4.91
CA SER A 46 -11.87 8.83 -5.38
C SER A 46 -11.90 9.26 -6.85
N TYR A 47 -13.10 9.38 -7.41
CA TYR A 47 -13.24 9.89 -8.77
C TYR A 47 -12.81 11.36 -8.89
N SER A 48 -13.04 12.15 -7.84
CA SER A 48 -12.74 13.57 -7.79
C SER A 48 -11.29 13.86 -7.42
N ASN A 49 -10.62 12.94 -6.72
CA ASN A 49 -9.19 13.00 -6.42
C ASN A 49 -8.56 11.62 -6.68
N ARG A 50 -7.87 11.50 -7.82
CA ARG A 50 -7.24 10.26 -8.30
C ARG A 50 -5.82 10.05 -7.76
N TYR A 51 -5.33 10.98 -6.95
CA TYR A 51 -3.99 10.93 -6.41
C TYR A 51 -4.03 10.24 -5.05
N ALA A 52 -3.34 9.11 -4.97
CA ALA A 52 -3.19 8.26 -3.78
C ALA A 52 -2.65 9.01 -2.57
N ASP A 53 -1.55 9.71 -2.75
CA ASP A 53 -0.81 10.40 -1.71
C ASP A 53 -0.62 11.88 -2.06
N GLY A 54 -1.36 12.37 -3.05
CA GLY A 54 -1.21 13.70 -3.62
C GLY A 54 -0.02 13.85 -4.59
N THR A 55 0.75 12.79 -4.85
CA THR A 55 1.97 12.85 -5.66
C THR A 55 1.88 12.01 -6.94
N GLU A 56 1.21 10.85 -6.89
CA GLU A 56 1.09 9.97 -8.05
C GLU A 56 -0.36 9.52 -8.34
N SER A 57 -0.73 9.60 -9.62
CA SER A 57 -2.00 9.08 -10.15
C SER A 57 -1.77 7.66 -10.63
N LEU A 58 -2.40 6.68 -9.96
CA LEU A 58 -2.23 5.27 -10.31
C LEU A 58 -3.26 4.83 -11.37
N PRO A 59 -2.86 4.13 -12.45
CA PRO A 59 -3.78 3.72 -13.51
C PRO A 59 -4.94 2.86 -12.99
N GLY A 60 -6.18 3.27 -13.28
CA GLY A 60 -7.40 2.55 -12.86
C GLY A 60 -7.90 2.87 -11.44
N PHE A 61 -7.16 3.68 -10.68
CA PHE A 61 -7.44 4.04 -9.30
C PHE A 61 -8.30 5.31 -9.18
N GLY A 62 -9.35 5.27 -8.34
CA GLY A 62 -10.29 6.37 -8.10
C GLY A 62 -11.19 6.74 -9.29
N ALA A 63 -10.62 6.83 -10.50
CA ALA A 63 -11.25 7.29 -11.74
C ALA A 63 -12.43 6.44 -12.22
N SER A 64 -12.46 5.15 -11.86
CA SER A 64 -13.51 4.21 -12.23
C SER A 64 -14.75 4.31 -11.33
N CYS A 65 -14.65 4.99 -10.19
CA CYS A 65 -15.77 5.21 -9.29
C CYS A 65 -16.68 6.34 -9.82
N TRP A 66 -17.99 6.21 -9.70
CA TRP A 66 -18.93 7.32 -9.81
C TRP A 66 -19.16 8.00 -8.46
N LYS A 67 -19.09 7.22 -7.39
CA LYS A 67 -19.23 7.66 -6.01
C LYS A 67 -18.34 6.82 -5.11
N GLY A 68 -17.83 7.44 -4.05
CA GLY A 68 -17.03 6.80 -3.01
C GLY A 68 -15.55 6.68 -3.38
N GLU A 69 -14.82 5.86 -2.62
CA GLU A 69 -13.36 5.78 -2.67
C GLU A 69 -12.91 4.32 -2.71
N LYS A 70 -11.78 4.07 -3.38
CA LYS A 70 -11.02 2.83 -3.23
C LYS A 70 -9.92 3.07 -2.21
N VAL A 71 -9.60 2.06 -1.41
CA VAL A 71 -8.49 2.11 -0.44
C VAL A 71 -7.37 1.19 -0.89
N TYR A 72 -6.13 1.64 -0.76
CA TYR A 72 -4.95 0.82 -0.96
C TYR A 72 -4.51 0.26 0.37
N CYS A 73 -4.49 -1.07 0.46
CA CYS A 73 -4.11 -1.78 1.67
C CYS A 73 -2.99 -2.75 1.36
N CYS A 74 -2.13 -2.99 2.35
CA CYS A 74 -1.06 -3.97 2.28
C CYS A 74 -1.27 -5.05 3.35
N ASP A 75 -1.02 -6.32 3.04
CA ASP A 75 -1.03 -7.35 4.06
C ASP A 75 0.18 -7.21 5.01
N GLY A 76 -0.03 -7.52 6.27
CA GLY A 76 0.99 -7.43 7.32
C GLY A 76 1.83 -8.69 7.49
N ASN A 77 2.05 -9.48 6.43
CA ASN A 77 2.74 -10.78 6.50
C ASN A 77 4.20 -10.65 6.97
#